data_AF-A0AAP0RWF7-F1
#
_entry.id   AF-A0AAP0RWF7-F1
#
_cell.length_a   1.000
_cell.length_b   1.000
_cell.length_c   1.000
_cell.angle_alpha   90.00
_cell.angle_beta   90.00
_cell.angle_gamma   90.00
#
_symmetry.space_group_name_H-M   'P 1'
#
loop_
_entity.id
_entity.type
_entity.pdbx_description
1 polymer ?
#
loop_
_entity_poly.entity_id
_entity_poly.type
_entity_poly.pdbx_seq_one_letter_code
_entity_poly.pdbx_strand_id
1 'polypeptide(L)'
;MFHRWAVDVVDGLGIPRIAFNGNGCFFSCAFDSILRHTPHEKVHSDYDPFVVPGLPDRIEMTRSQLPPIVRNNRTGFGDMMVKLEQECFGFVVNSFYELEPAYVEYFKKEMAKKAWLVGPVSVCNRNVEDKAERGQKGLH
;
A
#
# COMPACT_ATOMS: atom_id res chain seq x y z
N MET A 1 2.57 -0.44 -8.28
CA MET A 1 2.65 1.00 -7.95
C MET A 1 3.62 1.78 -8.87
N PHE A 2 4.93 1.45 -8.93
CA PHE A 2 5.92 2.28 -9.65
C PHE A 2 6.25 1.84 -11.09
N HIS A 3 6.04 0.57 -11.45
CA HIS A 3 6.30 0.04 -12.80
C HIS A 3 5.06 0.09 -13.70
N ARG A 4 4.43 1.26 -13.82
CA ARG A 4 3.14 1.40 -14.53
C ARG A 4 3.24 1.09 -16.02
N TRP A 5 4.37 1.44 -16.64
CA TRP A 5 4.65 1.15 -18.04
C TRP A 5 4.57 -0.35 -18.38
N ALA A 6 4.81 -1.21 -17.39
CA ALA A 6 4.82 -2.66 -17.59
C ALA A 6 3.40 -3.25 -17.57
N VAL A 7 2.40 -2.52 -17.08
CA VAL A 7 1.04 -3.03 -16.89
C VAL A 7 0.44 -3.46 -18.22
N ASP A 8 0.38 -2.55 -19.20
CA ASP A 8 -0.24 -2.82 -20.49
C ASP A 8 0.47 -3.94 -21.27
N VAL A 9 1.80 -4.02 -21.16
CA VAL A 9 2.61 -5.06 -21.80
C VAL A 9 2.33 -6.43 -21.17
N VAL A 10 2.36 -6.51 -19.84
CA VAL A 10 2.21 -7.78 -19.12
C VAL A 10 0.77 -8.28 -19.21
N ASP A 11 -0.21 -7.38 -19.11
CA ASP A 11 -1.64 -7.71 -19.25
C ASP A 11 -1.96 -8.12 -20.68
N GLY A 12 -1.37 -7.47 -21.70
CA GLY A 12 -1.50 -7.85 -23.10
C GLY A 12 -0.91 -9.23 -23.44
N LEU A 13 0.05 -9.71 -22.64
CA LEU A 13 0.61 -11.07 -22.74
C LEU A 13 -0.16 -12.09 -21.89
N GLY A 14 -1.20 -11.68 -21.16
CA GLY A 14 -2.00 -12.56 -20.30
C GLY A 14 -1.23 -13.09 -19.08
N ILE A 15 -0.16 -12.41 -18.66
CA ILE A 15 0.68 -12.85 -17.54
C ILE A 15 0.11 -12.27 -16.23
N PRO A 16 -0.18 -13.09 -15.20
CA PRO A 16 -0.67 -12.58 -13.92
C PRO A 16 0.35 -11.69 -13.20
N ARG A 17 -0.08 -10.48 -12.82
CA ARG A 17 0.76 -9.56 -12.04
C ARG A 17 0.52 -9.65 -10.55
N ILE A 18 1.60 -9.79 -9.78
CA ILE A 18 1.58 -9.69 -8.33
C ILE A 18 2.21 -8.36 -7.91
N ALA A 19 1.53 -7.60 -7.06
CA ALA A 19 2.01 -6.31 -6.58
C ALA A 19 2.82 -6.45 -5.28
N PHE A 20 3.90 -5.67 -5.16
CA PHE A 20 4.68 -5.49 -3.95
C PHE A 20 5.02 -4.01 -3.79
N ASN A 21 4.60 -3.39 -2.67
CA ASN A 21 4.81 -1.96 -2.39
C ASN A 21 5.57 -1.73 -1.08
N GLY A 22 5.98 -2.80 -0.37
CA GLY A 22 6.75 -2.74 0.87
C GLY A 22 5.96 -2.31 2.11
N ASN A 23 4.68 -1.98 1.97
CA ASN A 23 3.81 -1.57 3.07
C ASN A 23 3.10 -2.79 3.71
N GLY A 24 2.55 -2.57 4.90
CA GLY A 24 1.66 -3.52 5.58
C GLY A 24 0.19 -3.37 5.17
N CYS A 25 -0.67 -4.27 5.67
CA CYS A 25 -2.11 -4.27 5.36
C CYS A 25 -2.81 -3.00 5.88
N PHE A 26 -2.47 -2.53 7.07
CA PHE A 26 -2.99 -1.31 7.69
C PHE A 26 -2.90 -0.12 6.75
N PHE A 27 -1.68 0.13 6.24
CA PHE A 27 -1.43 1.25 5.34
C PHE A 27 -2.28 1.13 4.09
N SER A 28 -2.31 -0.05 3.45
CA SER A 28 -3.08 -0.26 2.23
C SER A 28 -4.58 -0.03 2.44
N CYS A 29 -5.14 -0.49 3.56
CA CYS A 29 -6.56 -0.31 3.89
C CYS A 29 -6.89 1.15 4.21
N ALA A 30 -6.06 1.84 5.01
CA ALA A 30 -6.26 3.24 5.33
C ALA A 30 -6.11 4.12 4.09
N PHE A 31 -5.10 3.85 3.26
CA PHE A 31 -4.83 4.60 2.03
C PHE A 31 -5.98 4.47 1.02
N ASP A 32 -6.49 3.26 0.78
CA ASP A 32 -7.65 3.02 -0.07
C ASP A 32 -8.91 3.71 0.47
N SER A 33 -9.19 3.60 1.78
CA SER A 33 -10.34 4.27 2.40
C SER A 33 -10.28 5.80 2.25
N ILE A 34 -9.11 6.42 2.51
CA ILE A 34 -8.93 7.87 2.39
C ILE A 34 -9.14 8.34 0.96
N LEU A 35 -8.62 7.61 -0.04
CA LEU A 35 -8.82 7.95 -1.45
C LEU A 35 -10.27 7.75 -1.89
N ARG A 36 -10.91 6.66 -1.47
CA ARG A 36 -12.28 6.30 -1.86
C ARG A 36 -13.33 7.25 -1.27
N HIS A 37 -13.15 7.68 -0.03
CA HIS A 37 -14.18 8.43 0.72
C HIS A 37 -13.84 9.91 0.93
N THR A 38 -12.61 10.32 0.59
CA THR A 38 -12.08 11.68 0.69
C THR A 38 -12.47 12.45 1.97
N PRO A 39 -12.37 11.85 3.18
CA PRO A 39 -12.82 12.51 4.42
C PRO A 39 -12.06 13.82 4.70
N HIS A 40 -10.80 13.90 4.25
CA HIS A 40 -9.92 15.04 4.38
C HIS A 40 -10.33 16.25 3.51
N GLU A 41 -11.21 16.09 2.53
CA GLU A 41 -11.75 17.22 1.74
C GLU A 41 -12.91 17.92 2.46
N LYS A 42 -13.50 17.28 3.48
CA LYS A 42 -14.67 17.77 4.20
C LYS A 42 -14.34 18.67 5.40
N VAL A 43 -13.06 18.81 5.73
CA VAL A 43 -12.58 19.65 6.84
C VAL A 43 -12.15 21.03 6.37
N HIS A 44 -12.18 22.03 7.25
CA HIS A 44 -11.95 23.43 6.86
C HIS A 44 -10.48 23.84 6.91
N SER A 45 -9.73 23.30 7.87
CA SER A 45 -8.31 23.57 8.08
C SER A 45 -7.45 22.33 7.83
N ASP A 46 -6.17 22.54 7.57
CA ASP A 46 -5.20 21.44 7.44
C ASP A 46 -4.95 20.69 8.75
N TYR A 47 -5.33 21.29 9.88
CA TYR A 47 -5.17 20.74 11.23
C TYR A 47 -6.47 20.24 11.84
N ASP A 48 -7.60 20.41 11.16
CA ASP A 48 -8.87 19.85 11.62
C ASP A 48 -8.82 18.32 11.54
N PRO A 49 -9.23 17.61 12.60
CA PRO A 49 -9.24 16.16 12.60
C PRO A 49 -10.39 15.61 11.74
N PHE A 50 -10.14 14.48 11.10
CA PHE A 50 -11.15 13.63 10.46
C PHE A 50 -10.90 12.17 10.80
N VAL A 51 -11.97 11.38 10.81
CA VAL A 51 -11.90 9.93 11.02
C VAL A 51 -11.81 9.22 9.67
N VAL A 52 -10.91 8.25 9.55
CA VAL A 52 -10.82 7.38 8.37
C VAL A 52 -11.97 6.36 8.40
N PRO A 53 -12.89 6.38 7.42
CA PRO A 53 -14.09 5.55 7.49
C PRO A 53 -13.81 4.07 7.23
N GLY A 54 -14.64 3.21 7.82
CA GLY A 54 -14.69 1.78 7.52
C GLY A 54 -13.56 0.92 8.10
N LEU A 55 -12.51 1.50 8.68
CA LEU A 55 -11.42 0.70 9.26
C LEU A 55 -11.85 -0.08 10.51
N PRO A 56 -11.15 -1.19 10.83
CA PRO A 56 -11.38 -1.94 12.07
C PRO A 56 -11.26 -1.09 13.33
N ASP A 57 -10.31 -0.16 13.36
CA ASP A 57 -10.11 0.78 14.47
C ASP A 57 -10.53 2.21 14.09
N ARG A 58 -10.85 3.01 15.10
CA ARG A 58 -11.08 4.45 14.94
C ARG A 58 -9.74 5.16 14.73
N ILE A 59 -9.36 5.38 13.47
CA ILE A 59 -8.17 6.15 13.11
C ILE A 59 -8.56 7.60 12.82
N GLU A 60 -7.97 8.53 13.56
CA GLU A 60 -8.16 9.97 13.38
C GLU A 60 -6.88 10.59 12.81
N MET A 61 -7.02 11.43 11.79
CA MET A 61 -5.90 12.08 11.10
C MET A 61 -6.25 13.53 10.76
N THR A 62 -5.24 14.32 10.42
CA THR A 62 -5.39 15.67 9.88
C THR A 62 -4.93 15.73 8.43
N ARG A 63 -5.35 16.75 7.67
CA ARG A 63 -4.87 16.91 6.27
C ARG A 63 -3.36 17.08 6.23
N SER A 64 -2.78 17.73 7.25
CA SER A 64 -1.34 17.94 7.40
C SER A 64 -0.52 16.68 7.67
N GLN A 65 -1.15 15.52 7.93
CA GLN A 65 -0.46 14.22 8.04
C GLN A 65 -0.47 13.42 6.73
N LEU A 66 -1.31 13.81 5.76
CA LEU A 66 -1.42 13.07 4.50
C LEU A 66 -0.25 13.34 3.57
N PRO A 67 0.17 12.39 2.73
CA PRO A 67 1.13 12.67 1.66
C PRO A 67 0.57 13.71 0.67
N PRO A 68 1.40 14.56 0.04
CA PRO A 68 0.93 15.56 -0.94
C PRO A 68 0.08 14.99 -2.07
N ILE A 69 0.39 13.76 -2.47
CA ILE A 69 -0.31 13.02 -3.53
C ILE A 69 -1.76 12.69 -3.19
N VAL A 70 -2.07 12.59 -1.90
CA VAL A 70 -3.42 12.37 -1.37
C VAL A 70 -4.10 13.71 -1.12
N ARG A 71 -3.39 14.68 -0.50
CA ARG A 71 -3.95 16.02 -0.22
C ARG A 71 -4.45 16.74 -1.47
N ASN A 72 -3.73 16.56 -2.58
CA ASN A 72 -3.98 17.27 -3.83
C ASN A 72 -4.09 16.28 -4.99
N ASN A 73 -5.07 15.36 -4.94
CA ASN A 73 -5.32 14.38 -6.01
C ASN A 73 -5.94 15.01 -7.29
N ARG A 74 -5.60 16.26 -7.61
CA ARG A 74 -6.09 16.98 -8.80
C ARG A 74 -5.67 16.31 -10.11
N THR A 75 -4.58 15.54 -10.07
CA THR A 75 -4.03 14.82 -11.21
C THR A 75 -4.64 13.43 -11.41
N GLY A 76 -5.54 12.98 -10.52
CA GLY A 76 -6.10 11.62 -10.54
C GLY A 76 -5.07 10.51 -10.31
N PHE A 77 -3.86 10.87 -9.87
CA PHE A 77 -2.76 9.93 -9.72
C PHE A 77 -3.03 8.92 -8.60
N GLY A 78 -3.64 9.37 -7.49
CA GLY A 78 -4.04 8.48 -6.39
C GLY A 78 -5.02 7.42 -6.88
N ASP A 79 -6.05 7.84 -7.63
CA ASP A 79 -7.07 6.95 -8.19
C ASP A 79 -6.47 5.96 -9.19
N MET A 80 -5.55 6.42 -10.03
CA MET A 80 -4.80 5.54 -10.94
C MET A 80 -4.00 4.49 -10.16
N MET A 81 -3.35 4.86 -9.05
CA MET A 81 -2.61 3.88 -8.25
C MET A 81 -3.53 2.81 -7.65
N VAL A 82 -4.67 3.22 -7.08
CA VAL A 82 -5.67 2.28 -6.54
C VAL A 82 -6.18 1.36 -7.63
N LYS A 83 -6.53 1.90 -8.81
CA LYS A 83 -7.00 1.11 -9.95
C LYS A 83 -5.98 0.05 -10.38
N LEU A 84 -4.72 0.43 -10.56
CA LEU A 84 -3.65 -0.49 -10.96
C LEU A 84 -3.40 -1.60 -9.92
N GLU A 85 -3.59 -1.27 -8.65
CA GLU A 85 -3.53 -2.23 -7.53
C GLU A 85 -4.77 -3.15 -7.53
N GLN A 86 -5.96 -2.65 -7.84
CA GLN A 86 -7.17 -3.46 -7.99
C GLN A 86 -7.15 -4.37 -9.22
N GLU A 87 -6.41 -4.04 -10.27
CA GLU A 87 -6.31 -4.88 -11.48
C GLU A 87 -5.27 -6.00 -11.34
N CYS A 88 -4.43 -5.99 -10.30
CA CYS A 88 -3.44 -7.06 -10.10
C CYS A 88 -4.11 -8.38 -9.68
N PHE A 89 -3.39 -9.49 -9.86
CA PHE A 89 -3.84 -10.82 -9.41
C PHE A 89 -3.85 -10.95 -7.88
N GLY A 90 -2.93 -10.27 -7.20
CA GLY A 90 -2.81 -10.25 -5.76
C GLY A 90 -1.56 -9.52 -5.28
N PHE A 91 -1.35 -9.53 -3.96
CA PHE A 91 -0.31 -8.77 -3.28
C PHE A 91 0.62 -9.68 -2.49
N VAL A 92 1.92 -9.43 -2.61
CA VAL A 92 2.89 -9.86 -1.60
C VAL A 92 3.05 -8.71 -0.63
N VAL A 93 2.89 -9.00 0.66
CA VAL A 93 2.90 -8.02 1.75
C VAL A 93 4.07 -8.32 2.67
N ASN A 94 4.93 -7.31 2.90
CA ASN A 94 6.04 -7.42 3.84
C ASN A 94 5.56 -7.20 5.29
N SER A 95 4.68 -8.09 5.75
CA SER A 95 4.13 -8.12 7.09
C SER A 95 3.87 -9.58 7.50
N PHE A 96 3.48 -9.81 8.75
CA PHE A 96 3.08 -11.12 9.28
C PHE A 96 1.75 -10.99 10.02
N TYR A 97 0.99 -12.08 10.09
CA TYR A 97 -0.41 -12.05 10.51
C TYR A 97 -0.59 -11.49 11.93
N GLU A 98 0.27 -11.93 12.86
CA GLU A 98 0.21 -11.56 14.28
C GLU A 98 0.46 -10.08 14.53
N LEU A 99 1.06 -9.36 13.58
CA LEU A 99 1.32 -7.92 13.71
C LEU A 99 0.04 -7.08 13.55
N GLU A 100 -0.84 -7.47 12.62
CA GLU A 100 -1.98 -6.65 12.20
C GLU A 100 -3.21 -7.50 11.81
N PRO A 101 -3.66 -8.45 12.65
CA PRO A 101 -4.62 -9.49 12.26
C PRO A 101 -5.95 -8.92 11.75
N ALA A 102 -6.48 -7.88 12.41
CA ALA A 102 -7.73 -7.23 12.01
C ALA A 102 -7.62 -6.60 10.61
N TYR A 103 -6.45 -6.03 10.26
CA TYR A 103 -6.22 -5.42 8.96
C TYR A 103 -5.93 -6.46 7.88
N VAL A 104 -5.33 -7.60 8.22
CA VAL A 104 -5.19 -8.72 7.26
C VAL A 104 -6.57 -9.23 6.84
N GLU A 105 -7.46 -9.46 7.79
CA GLU A 105 -8.80 -9.94 7.50
C GLU A 105 -9.65 -8.89 6.78
N TYR A 106 -9.55 -7.62 7.20
CA TYR A 106 -10.17 -6.51 6.50
C TYR A 106 -9.65 -6.38 5.05
N PHE A 107 -8.34 -6.48 4.83
CA PHE A 107 -7.73 -6.42 3.50
C PHE A 107 -8.28 -7.53 2.60
N LYS A 108 -8.28 -8.79 3.07
CA LYS A 108 -8.81 -9.92 2.29
C LYS A 108 -10.28 -9.73 1.92
N LYS A 109 -11.08 -9.22 2.87
CA LYS A 109 -12.52 -9.03 2.70
C LYS A 109 -12.85 -7.86 1.76
N GLU A 110 -12.31 -6.67 2.04
CA GLU A 110 -12.73 -5.43 1.37
C GLU A 110 -11.97 -5.17 0.07
N MET A 111 -10.72 -5.66 -0.05
CA MET A 111 -9.98 -5.57 -1.31
C MET A 111 -10.34 -6.72 -2.26
N ALA A 112 -10.95 -7.80 -1.76
CA ALA A 112 -11.28 -9.01 -2.53
C ALA A 112 -10.10 -9.56 -3.36
N LYS A 113 -8.88 -9.46 -2.83
CA LYS A 113 -7.64 -9.88 -3.48
C LYS A 113 -6.86 -10.87 -2.63
N LYS A 114 -6.08 -11.71 -3.31
CA LYS A 114 -5.12 -12.59 -2.67
C LYS A 114 -4.03 -11.74 -2.03
N ALA A 115 -3.71 -12.02 -0.77
CA ALA A 115 -2.60 -11.41 -0.06
C ALA A 115 -1.74 -12.50 0.56
N TRP A 116 -0.44 -12.49 0.25
CA TRP A 116 0.56 -13.37 0.84
C TRP A 116 1.45 -12.56 1.76
N LEU A 117 1.32 -12.79 3.05
CA LEU A 117 2.16 -12.19 4.08
C LEU A 117 3.45 -13.01 4.16
N VAL A 118 4.58 -12.38 3.84
CA VAL A 118 5.90 -13.03 3.76
C VAL A 118 6.94 -12.33 4.65
N GLY A 119 6.49 -11.37 5.45
CA GLY A 119 7.35 -10.52 6.25
C GLY A 119 7.74 -11.12 7.62
N PRO A 120 8.72 -10.50 8.30
CA PRO A 120 9.55 -9.41 7.78
C PRO A 120 10.66 -9.95 6.86
N VAL A 121 10.69 -9.58 5.57
CA VAL A 121 11.66 -10.14 4.59
C VAL A 121 13.11 -9.74 4.86
N SER A 122 13.33 -8.84 5.82
CA SER A 122 14.64 -8.45 6.33
C SER A 122 15.31 -9.57 7.13
N VAL A 123 14.55 -10.50 7.73
CA VAL A 123 15.13 -11.59 8.54
C VAL A 123 15.53 -12.83 7.74
N CYS A 124 15.28 -12.84 6.42
CA CYS A 124 15.61 -13.98 5.55
C CYS A 124 17.12 -14.17 5.35
N ASN A 125 17.90 -13.07 5.36
CA ASN A 125 19.35 -13.11 5.12
C ASN A 125 20.06 -13.01 6.48
N ARG A 126 20.29 -14.15 7.13
CA ARG A 126 20.93 -14.20 8.45
C ARG A 126 22.46 -14.15 8.38
N ASN A 127 23.05 -14.56 7.25
CA ASN A 127 24.50 -14.55 7.06
C ASN A 127 25.00 -13.17 6.62
N VAL A 128 26.21 -12.80 7.06
CA VAL A 128 26.85 -11.51 6.75
C VAL A 128 27.06 -11.35 5.24
N GLU A 129 27.35 -12.45 4.54
CA GLU A 129 27.50 -12.53 3.09
C GLU A 129 26.18 -12.17 2.37
N ASP A 130 25.06 -12.78 2.79
CA ASP A 130 23.72 -12.49 2.24
C ASP A 130 23.27 -11.04 2.51
N LYS A 131 23.79 -10.40 3.56
CA LYS A 131 23.52 -8.99 3.87
C LYS A 131 24.40 -8.04 3.05
N ALA A 132 25.64 -8.42 2.76
CA ALA A 132 26.58 -7.64 1.95
C ALA A 132 26.12 -7.50 0.49
N GLU A 133 25.41 -8.51 -0.05
CA GLU A 133 24.86 -8.45 -1.41
C GLU A 133 23.61 -7.56 -1.56
N ARG A 134 22.92 -7.18 -0.47
CA ARG A 134 21.74 -6.29 -0.52
C ARG A 134 22.09 -4.81 -0.68
N GLY A 135 23.36 -4.42 -0.49
CA GLY A 135 23.85 -3.06 -0.67
C GLY A 135 24.65 -2.92 -1.97
N GLN A 136 24.63 -1.73 -2.57
CA GLN A 136 25.58 -1.37 -3.62
C GLN A 136 26.99 -1.71 -3.11
N LYS A 137 27.72 -2.59 -3.80
CA LYS A 137 29.19 -2.58 -3.71
C LYS A 137 29.58 -1.15 -4.08
N GLY A 138 29.89 -0.34 -3.07
CA GLY A 138 30.28 1.04 -3.26
C GLY A 138 31.39 1.08 -4.29
N LEU A 139 31.15 1.84 -5.34
CA LEU A 139 32.22 2.35 -6.18
C LEU A 139 33.20 3.11 -5.28
N HIS A 140 34.37 2.51 -5.03
CA HIS A 140 35.63 3.22 -4.88
C HIS A 140 36.80 2.31 -5.24
#